data_AF-A0A0Q0Y744-F1
#
_entry.id   AF-A0A0Q0Y744-F1
#
_cell.length_a   1.000
_cell.length_b   1.000
_cell.length_c   1.000
_cell.angle_alpha   90.00
_cell.angle_beta   90.00
_cell.angle_gamma   90.00
#
_symmetry.space_group_name_H-M   'P 1'
#
loop_
_entity.id
_entity.type
_entity.pdbx_description
1 polymer ?
#
loop_
_entity_poly.entity_id
_entity_poly.type
_entity_poly.pdbx_seq_one_letter_code
_entity_poly.pdbx_strand_id
1 'polypeptide(L)'
;MDELAGPRGLIGTARSGWSRLPESVRATLPLWLGSRIAVALLSLAAARTLTSRPARDAPGLRTLWDHWDVGLFTKVARYGYLSPAYSDRTEVDFPGLPLAIRLVHLVVPDWIAAGLVVSLLAGAVTAAALWRLAADEVGAPAARFAVVSLISFPYAVFLFAAYSEGLFLAFATASWLAARRQRWWLAGLLGAGAAGTRISGIAFGVALAVQYVVGRRAAGRPVFAWPALSLALPPIPVLAYLGYLRAHTGGWSAYTDAMRDGWHRGTDWPWSGWAATWASATDGNGASTFVWFWRGELLAVVVGVLLTVVLLVGRRWGEATFVGVMTTIMACTNYYASGIRGILVAFPLYLLLARAAARSPRVAPVYLFLCVPVMAALVIAFTQGQWVD
;
A
#
# COMPACT_ATOMS: atom_id res chain seq x y z
N MET A 1 -8.66 -63.04 38.07
CA MET A 1 -7.25 -63.10 37.63
C MET A 1 -7.22 -62.63 36.17
N ASP A 2 -7.79 -61.47 35.88
CA ASP A 2 -7.28 -60.10 36.14
C ASP A 2 -6.05 -59.85 35.25
N GLU A 3 -6.32 -59.40 34.02
CA GLU A 3 -6.25 -57.98 33.62
C GLU A 3 -4.81 -57.45 33.58
N LEU A 4 -4.15 -57.63 32.43
CA LEU A 4 -3.03 -56.79 32.03
C LEU A 4 -3.56 -55.63 31.19
N ALA A 5 -3.95 -54.57 31.89
CA ALA A 5 -4.25 -53.28 31.32
C ALA A 5 -2.97 -52.69 30.67
N GLY A 6 -2.99 -52.57 29.34
CA GLY A 6 -1.98 -51.82 28.60
C GLY A 6 -2.05 -50.32 28.96
N PRO A 7 -0.91 -49.61 28.99
CA PRO A 7 -0.90 -48.18 29.29
C PRO A 7 -1.55 -47.40 28.15
N ARG A 8 -2.84 -47.13 28.28
CA ARG A 8 -3.53 -46.05 27.56
C ARG A 8 -3.26 -44.74 28.30
N GLY A 9 -2.72 -43.78 27.57
CA GLY A 9 -2.81 -42.37 27.91
C GLY A 9 -1.48 -41.78 28.31
N LEU A 10 -0.93 -40.96 27.41
CA LEU A 10 -0.40 -39.61 27.66
C LEU A 10 0.45 -39.16 26.45
N ILE A 11 -0.13 -39.16 25.25
CA ILE A 11 0.37 -38.30 24.17
C ILE A 11 -0.61 -37.14 24.08
N GLY A 12 -0.50 -36.22 25.04
CA GLY A 12 -1.04 -34.89 24.89
C GLY A 12 -0.35 -34.25 23.70
N THR A 13 -1.05 -34.18 22.57
CA THR A 13 -0.54 -33.52 21.36
C THR A 13 -0.26 -32.06 21.70
N ALA A 14 1.03 -31.73 21.84
CA ALA A 14 1.49 -30.36 21.93
C ALA A 14 1.11 -29.65 20.61
N ARG A 15 -0.09 -29.08 20.57
CA ARG A 15 -0.53 -28.20 19.49
C ARG A 15 0.48 -27.06 19.40
N SER A 16 1.32 -27.09 18.36
CA SER A 16 2.32 -26.05 18.12
C SER A 16 1.64 -24.67 18.12
N GLY A 17 2.32 -23.64 18.61
CA GLY A 17 1.77 -22.27 18.65
C GLY A 17 1.23 -21.81 17.28
N TRP A 18 1.80 -22.35 16.20
CA TRP A 18 1.31 -22.19 14.83
C TRP A 18 -0.17 -22.57 14.66
N SER A 19 -0.59 -23.72 15.20
CA SER A 19 -1.98 -24.19 15.11
C SER A 19 -3.00 -23.30 15.83
N ARG A 20 -2.54 -22.40 16.72
CA ARG A 20 -3.38 -21.42 17.43
C ARG A 20 -3.52 -20.10 16.67
N LEU A 21 -2.67 -19.84 15.67
CA LEU A 21 -2.76 -18.63 14.86
C LEU A 21 -4.04 -18.63 14.00
N PRO A 22 -4.63 -17.45 13.72
CA PRO A 22 -5.73 -17.32 12.77
C PRO A 22 -5.35 -17.94 11.43
N GLU A 23 -6.30 -18.62 10.80
CA GLU A 23 -6.09 -19.27 9.50
C GLU A 23 -5.52 -18.33 8.44
N SER A 24 -5.97 -17.07 8.41
CA SER A 24 -5.45 -16.06 7.48
C SER A 24 -3.96 -15.82 7.66
N VAL A 25 -3.47 -15.78 8.90
CA VAL A 25 -2.04 -15.62 9.19
C VAL A 25 -1.27 -16.86 8.75
N ARG A 26 -1.77 -18.06 9.06
CA ARG A 26 -1.10 -19.30 8.65
C ARG A 26 -1.01 -19.44 7.13
N ALA A 27 -2.06 -19.03 6.42
CA ALA A 27 -2.14 -19.12 4.97
C ALA A 27 -1.19 -18.14 4.26
N THR A 28 -0.89 -16.99 4.87
CA THR A 28 -0.20 -15.88 4.19
C THR A 28 1.19 -15.59 4.72
N LEU A 29 1.48 -15.86 5.99
CA LEU A 29 2.75 -15.47 6.61
C LEU A 29 3.97 -16.12 5.93
N PRO A 30 3.99 -17.43 5.60
CA PRO A 30 5.11 -18.02 4.87
C PRO A 30 5.29 -17.42 3.48
N LEU A 31 4.18 -17.14 2.78
CA LEU A 31 4.20 -16.51 1.46
C LEU A 31 4.76 -15.08 1.54
N TRP A 32 4.32 -14.31 2.52
CA TRP A 32 4.78 -12.94 2.74
C TRP A 32 6.28 -12.90 3.06
N LEU A 33 6.72 -13.66 4.08
CA LEU A 33 8.13 -13.72 4.48
C LEU A 33 9.01 -14.23 3.35
N GLY A 34 8.59 -15.29 2.65
CA GLY A 34 9.29 -15.80 1.48
C GLY A 34 9.46 -14.74 0.39
N SER A 35 8.43 -13.93 0.13
CA SER A 35 8.53 -12.82 -0.83
C SER A 35 9.53 -11.74 -0.41
N ARG A 36 9.59 -11.40 0.89
CA ARG A 36 10.52 -10.39 1.40
C ARG A 36 11.96 -10.90 1.34
N ILE A 37 12.18 -12.16 1.70
CA ILE A 37 13.49 -12.81 1.56
C ILE A 37 13.91 -12.82 0.09
N ALA A 38 13.01 -13.19 -0.83
CA ALA A 38 13.30 -13.18 -2.27
C ALA A 38 13.69 -11.79 -2.78
N VAL A 39 12.97 -10.73 -2.38
CA VAL A 39 13.31 -9.35 -2.73
C VAL A 39 14.68 -8.95 -2.16
N ALA A 40 14.95 -9.23 -0.89
CA ALA A 40 16.25 -8.92 -0.27
C ALA A 40 17.41 -9.65 -0.95
N LEU A 41 17.24 -10.94 -1.28
CA LEU A 41 18.23 -11.73 -2.00
C LEU A 41 18.45 -11.18 -3.42
N LEU A 42 17.37 -10.82 -4.13
CA LEU A 42 17.46 -10.22 -5.46
C LEU A 42 18.24 -8.91 -5.43
N SER A 43 17.93 -8.00 -4.49
CA SER A 43 18.65 -6.73 -4.31
C SER A 43 20.14 -6.93 -4.03
N LEU A 44 20.47 -7.85 -3.11
CA LEU A 44 21.84 -8.14 -2.73
C LEU A 44 22.64 -8.85 -3.84
N ALA A 45 21.98 -9.72 -4.60
CA ALA A 45 22.57 -10.39 -5.75
C ALA A 45 22.83 -9.38 -6.87
N ALA A 46 21.84 -8.58 -7.24
CA ALA A 46 21.97 -7.54 -8.26
C ALA A 46 23.09 -6.54 -7.93
N ALA A 47 23.18 -6.10 -6.67
CA ALA A 47 24.25 -5.21 -6.20
C ALA A 47 25.67 -5.80 -6.34
N ARG A 48 25.80 -7.13 -6.39
CA ARG A 48 27.08 -7.85 -6.52
C ARG A 48 27.37 -8.28 -7.96
N THR A 49 26.35 -8.52 -8.78
CA THR A 49 26.51 -9.05 -10.13
C THR A 49 26.41 -7.98 -11.23
N LEU A 50 25.74 -6.85 -10.97
CA LEU A 50 25.50 -5.79 -11.95
C LEU A 50 26.43 -4.58 -11.75
N THR A 51 27.59 -4.78 -11.12
CA THR A 51 28.59 -3.73 -10.91
C THR A 51 29.99 -4.21 -11.31
N SER A 52 30.81 -3.30 -11.81
CA SER A 52 32.24 -3.53 -12.06
C SER A 52 33.12 -3.08 -10.88
N ARG A 53 32.51 -2.62 -9.77
CA ARG A 53 33.23 -2.23 -8.56
C ARG A 53 33.72 -3.46 -7.79
N PRO A 54 34.80 -3.33 -6.99
CA PRO A 54 35.25 -4.40 -6.11
C PRO A 54 34.12 -4.95 -5.23
N ALA A 55 34.04 -6.26 -5.06
CA ALA A 55 32.98 -6.91 -4.28
C ALA A 55 32.90 -6.44 -2.81
N ARG A 56 34.03 -5.97 -2.25
CA ARG A 56 34.10 -5.37 -0.90
C ARG A 56 33.34 -4.05 -0.78
N ASP A 57 33.09 -3.37 -1.90
CA ASP A 57 32.37 -2.09 -1.97
C ASP A 57 30.87 -2.30 -2.23
N ALA A 58 30.42 -3.56 -2.32
CA ALA A 58 29.03 -3.87 -2.56
C ALA A 58 28.16 -3.39 -1.37
N PRO A 59 27.15 -2.54 -1.62
CA PRO A 59 26.33 -1.96 -0.55
C PRO A 59 25.51 -3.03 0.19
N GLY A 60 25.27 -2.76 1.48
CA GLY A 60 24.33 -3.54 2.29
C GLY A 60 22.87 -3.16 2.02
N LEU A 61 21.95 -3.93 2.60
CA LEU A 61 20.50 -3.71 2.43
C LEU A 61 20.06 -2.30 2.84
N ARG A 62 20.65 -1.73 3.90
CA ARG A 62 20.38 -0.35 4.34
C ARG A 62 20.59 0.65 3.21
N THR A 63 21.77 0.62 2.58
CA THR A 63 22.12 1.57 1.51
C THR A 63 21.31 1.32 0.22
N LEU A 64 21.02 0.06 -0.10
CA LEU A 64 20.25 -0.32 -1.29
C LEU A 64 18.79 0.17 -1.26
N TRP A 65 18.26 0.44 -0.07
CA TRP A 65 16.86 0.82 0.14
C TRP A 65 16.69 2.24 0.69
N ASP A 66 17.77 3.02 0.72
CA ASP A 66 17.79 4.43 1.15
C ASP A 66 17.72 5.36 -0.06
N HIS A 67 16.55 5.41 -0.70
CA HIS A 67 16.31 6.20 -1.91
C HIS A 67 15.03 7.03 -1.82
N TRP A 68 15.10 8.25 -2.38
CA TRP A 68 13.98 9.19 -2.59
C TRP A 68 13.11 9.40 -1.34
N ASP A 69 11.83 9.02 -1.37
CA ASP A 69 10.87 9.31 -0.30
C ASP A 69 11.27 8.64 1.03
N VAL A 70 12.09 7.57 1.02
CA VAL A 70 12.67 7.02 2.27
C VAL A 70 13.40 8.12 3.05
N GLY A 71 14.16 8.96 2.34
CA GLY A 71 14.88 10.07 2.94
C GLY A 71 13.94 11.11 3.56
N LEU A 72 12.82 11.41 2.91
CA LEU A 72 11.83 12.37 3.43
C LEU A 72 11.13 11.81 4.68
N PHE A 73 10.63 10.58 4.64
CA PHE A 73 9.98 9.95 5.79
C PHE A 73 10.91 9.80 6.98
N THR A 74 12.16 9.38 6.77
CA THR A 74 13.13 9.21 7.85
C THR A 74 13.61 10.56 8.43
N LYS A 75 13.74 11.61 7.63
CA LYS A 75 14.01 12.98 8.11
C LYS A 75 12.89 13.46 9.04
N VAL A 76 11.63 13.31 8.64
CA VAL A 76 10.48 13.67 9.50
C VAL A 76 10.44 12.82 10.77
N ALA A 77 10.67 11.51 10.66
CA ALA A 77 10.68 10.61 11.81
C ALA A 77 11.75 11.01 12.84
N ARG A 78 12.92 11.44 12.36
CA ARG A 78 14.09 11.81 13.17
C ARG A 78 14.00 13.22 13.74
N TYR A 79 13.64 14.20 12.92
CA TYR A 79 13.78 15.62 13.25
C TYR A 79 12.44 16.34 13.43
N GLY A 80 11.32 15.71 13.06
CA GLY A 80 10.01 16.36 12.95
C GLY A 80 9.86 17.15 11.64
N TYR A 81 8.66 17.65 11.40
CA TYR A 81 8.35 18.54 10.28
C TYR A 81 8.96 19.92 10.47
N LEU A 82 9.25 20.61 9.36
CA LEU A 82 9.73 22.01 9.35
C LEU A 82 11.02 22.20 10.16
N SER A 83 11.84 21.15 10.26
CA SER A 83 13.08 21.19 11.04
C SER A 83 14.16 21.96 10.29
N PRO A 84 14.96 22.81 10.95
CA PRO A 84 16.11 23.46 10.32
C PRO A 84 17.24 22.47 9.96
N ALA A 85 17.13 21.19 10.35
CA ALA A 85 18.11 20.16 10.03
C ALA A 85 18.10 19.70 8.55
N TYR A 86 17.08 20.10 7.78
CA TYR A 86 16.97 19.81 6.35
C TYR A 86 16.22 20.93 5.63
N SER A 87 16.35 21.00 4.31
CA SER A 87 15.66 22.00 3.46
C SER A 87 14.57 21.42 2.56
N ASP A 88 14.39 20.09 2.56
CA ASP A 88 13.38 19.41 1.76
C ASP A 88 11.96 19.76 2.20
N ARG A 89 11.04 19.75 1.21
CA ARG A 89 9.62 20.00 1.40
C ARG A 89 8.89 18.76 1.94
N THR A 90 9.13 18.41 3.20
CA THR A 90 8.54 17.21 3.83
C THR A 90 7.07 17.37 4.23
N GLU A 91 6.50 18.57 4.11
CA GLU A 91 5.09 18.85 4.43
C GLU A 91 4.12 18.03 3.57
N VAL A 92 4.59 17.54 2.42
CA VAL A 92 3.83 16.67 1.51
C VAL A 92 3.61 15.26 2.06
N ASP A 93 4.42 14.84 3.03
CA ASP A 93 4.38 13.52 3.62
C ASP A 93 3.42 13.50 4.81
N PHE A 94 2.45 12.60 4.77
CA PHE A 94 1.49 12.43 5.85
C PHE A 94 2.16 11.74 7.07
N PRO A 95 1.74 12.06 8.31
CA PRO A 95 2.50 11.75 9.53
C PRO A 95 2.50 10.27 9.93
N GLY A 96 1.60 9.46 9.38
CA GLY A 96 1.39 8.08 9.81
C GLY A 96 2.63 7.20 9.69
N LEU A 97 3.35 7.27 8.55
CA LEU A 97 4.59 6.50 8.38
C LEU A 97 5.75 7.05 9.23
N PRO A 98 6.08 8.36 9.22
CA PRO A 98 7.11 8.90 10.12
C PRO A 98 6.90 8.56 11.59
N LEU A 99 5.66 8.63 12.08
CA LEU A 99 5.32 8.24 13.46
C LEU A 99 5.55 6.74 13.71
N ALA A 100 5.14 5.88 12.77
CA ALA A 100 5.39 4.44 12.88
C ALA A 100 6.89 4.11 12.90
N ILE A 101 7.68 4.76 12.03
CA ILE A 101 9.15 4.63 12.01
C ILE A 101 9.72 5.03 13.36
N ARG A 102 9.31 6.17 13.92
CA ARG A 102 9.78 6.67 15.21
C ARG A 102 9.47 5.71 16.37
N LEU A 103 8.29 5.07 16.35
CA LEU A 103 7.92 4.07 17.36
C LEU A 103 8.79 2.80 17.24
N VAL A 104 9.01 2.29 16.03
CA VAL A 104 9.87 1.11 15.82
C VAL A 104 11.32 1.43 16.14
N HIS A 105 11.76 2.66 15.89
CA HIS A 105 13.13 3.11 16.19
C HIS A 105 13.47 3.03 17.69
N LEU A 106 12.48 2.99 18.59
CA LEU A 106 12.70 2.77 20.02
C LEU A 106 13.38 1.43 20.32
N VAL A 107 13.22 0.43 19.44
CA VAL A 107 13.80 -0.92 19.59
C VAL A 107 14.72 -1.32 18.44
N VAL A 108 14.62 -0.66 17.28
CA VAL A 108 15.53 -0.82 16.13
C VAL A 108 16.25 0.50 15.87
N PRO A 109 17.45 0.74 16.44
CA PRO A 109 18.11 2.05 16.44
C PRO A 109 18.80 2.39 15.10
N ASP A 110 18.11 2.17 13.98
CA ASP A 110 18.47 2.65 12.64
C ASP A 110 17.19 3.03 11.89
N TRP A 111 17.10 4.26 11.40
CA TRP A 111 15.88 4.83 10.83
C TRP A 111 15.39 4.09 9.56
N ILE A 112 16.32 3.61 8.73
CA ILE A 112 16.01 2.89 7.51
C ILE A 112 15.53 1.48 7.87
N ALA A 113 16.25 0.77 8.74
CA ALA A 113 15.85 -0.54 9.23
C ALA A 113 14.51 -0.50 9.97
N ALA A 114 14.25 0.53 10.78
CA ALA A 114 12.96 0.74 11.41
C ALA A 114 11.83 0.89 10.36
N GLY A 115 12.06 1.66 9.29
CA GLY A 115 11.14 1.75 8.15
C GLY A 115 10.90 0.43 7.42
N LEU A 116 11.95 -0.36 7.16
CA LEU A 116 11.82 -1.69 6.58
C LEU A 116 11.02 -2.65 7.48
N VAL A 117 11.20 -2.56 8.80
CA VAL A 117 10.42 -3.33 9.78
C VAL A 117 8.95 -2.88 9.79
N VAL A 118 8.66 -1.58 9.70
CA VAL A 118 7.28 -1.09 9.53
C VAL A 118 6.65 -1.69 8.28
N SER A 119 7.34 -1.64 7.13
CA SER A 119 6.85 -2.22 5.86
C SER A 119 6.62 -3.73 5.96
N LEU A 120 7.53 -4.46 6.63
CA LEU A 120 7.41 -5.91 6.87
C LEU A 120 6.15 -6.25 7.70
N LEU A 121 5.93 -5.54 8.80
CA LEU A 121 4.80 -5.77 9.70
C LEU A 121 3.48 -5.36 9.05
N ALA A 122 3.46 -4.20 8.40
CA ALA A 122 2.29 -3.68 7.69
C ALA A 122 1.87 -4.61 6.54
N GLY A 123 2.82 -5.12 5.76
CA GLY A 123 2.52 -6.06 4.70
C GLY A 123 2.03 -7.43 5.21
N ALA A 124 2.46 -7.88 6.40
CA ALA A 124 1.91 -9.09 7.02
C ALA A 124 0.43 -8.93 7.39
N VAL A 125 0.06 -7.77 7.96
CA VAL A 125 -1.33 -7.40 8.22
C VAL A 125 -2.14 -7.33 6.93
N THR A 126 -1.59 -6.65 5.91
CA THR A 126 -2.21 -6.53 4.58
C THR A 126 -2.48 -7.91 3.97
N ALA A 127 -1.48 -8.78 3.95
CA ALA A 127 -1.60 -10.12 3.38
C ALA A 127 -2.71 -10.93 4.08
N ALA A 128 -2.74 -10.92 5.41
CA ALA A 128 -3.76 -11.63 6.18
C ALA A 128 -5.17 -11.05 5.98
N ALA A 129 -5.33 -9.72 5.98
CA ALA A 129 -6.62 -9.06 5.79
C ALA A 129 -7.13 -9.23 4.35
N LEU A 130 -6.27 -9.03 3.35
CA LEU A 130 -6.59 -9.20 1.94
C LEU A 130 -6.97 -10.65 1.61
N TRP A 131 -6.21 -11.63 2.12
CA TRP A 131 -6.56 -13.03 1.97
C TRP A 131 -7.92 -13.34 2.58
N ARG A 132 -8.23 -12.80 3.77
CA ARG A 132 -9.53 -13.03 4.39
C ARG A 132 -10.66 -12.40 3.58
N LEU A 133 -10.50 -11.16 3.09
CA LEU A 133 -11.47 -10.52 2.21
C LEU A 133 -11.72 -11.36 0.94
N ALA A 134 -10.66 -11.88 0.33
CA ALA A 134 -10.78 -12.73 -0.86
C ALA A 134 -11.41 -14.10 -0.53
N ALA A 135 -11.05 -14.71 0.60
CA ALA A 135 -11.60 -16.00 1.03
C ALA A 135 -13.11 -15.91 1.29
N ASP A 136 -13.57 -14.78 1.85
CA ASP A 136 -14.99 -14.50 2.05
C ASP A 136 -15.75 -14.34 0.71
N GLU A 137 -15.08 -14.09 -0.43
CA GLU A 137 -15.69 -13.95 -1.77
C GLU A 137 -15.57 -15.19 -2.65
N VAL A 138 -14.41 -15.84 -2.68
CA VAL A 138 -14.07 -16.90 -3.65
C VAL A 138 -13.58 -18.20 -2.99
N GLY A 139 -13.60 -18.28 -1.66
CA GLY A 139 -13.10 -19.41 -0.89
C GLY A 139 -11.57 -19.43 -0.73
N ALA A 140 -11.11 -20.23 0.24
CA ALA A 140 -9.70 -20.30 0.63
C ALA A 140 -8.70 -20.67 -0.50
N PRO A 141 -9.00 -21.61 -1.41
CA PRO A 141 -8.05 -22.00 -2.47
C PRO A 141 -7.70 -20.86 -3.41
N ALA A 142 -8.69 -20.08 -3.86
CA ALA A 142 -8.50 -18.96 -4.78
C ALA A 142 -8.03 -17.68 -4.08
N ALA A 143 -8.31 -17.53 -2.77
CA ALA A 143 -7.92 -16.35 -1.99
C ALA A 143 -6.40 -16.12 -1.92
N ARG A 144 -5.60 -17.20 -2.01
CA ARG A 144 -4.14 -17.10 -2.04
C ARG A 144 -3.66 -16.23 -3.21
N PHE A 145 -4.37 -16.25 -4.33
CA PHE A 145 -3.99 -15.49 -5.50
C PHE A 145 -4.14 -13.97 -5.32
N ALA A 146 -5.04 -13.50 -4.44
CA ALA A 146 -5.11 -12.07 -4.10
C ALA A 146 -3.78 -11.59 -3.47
N VAL A 147 -3.20 -12.38 -2.57
CA VAL A 147 -1.93 -12.04 -1.92
C VAL A 147 -0.77 -12.22 -2.88
N VAL A 148 -0.75 -13.31 -3.65
CA VAL A 148 0.29 -13.56 -4.66
C VAL A 148 0.34 -12.42 -5.68
N SER A 149 -0.83 -11.98 -6.18
CA SER A 149 -0.89 -10.86 -7.13
C SER A 149 -0.44 -9.53 -6.53
N LEU A 150 -0.72 -9.26 -5.25
CA LEU A 150 -0.19 -8.10 -4.54
C LEU A 150 1.36 -8.13 -4.46
N ILE A 151 1.93 -9.24 -3.98
CA ILE A 151 3.39 -9.32 -3.78
C ILE A 151 4.18 -9.34 -5.09
N SER A 152 3.54 -9.77 -6.19
CA SER A 152 4.15 -9.79 -7.52
C SER A 152 3.66 -8.66 -8.40
N PHE A 153 2.92 -7.69 -7.88
CA PHE A 153 2.50 -6.50 -8.64
C PHE A 153 3.75 -5.79 -9.17
N PRO A 154 3.74 -5.25 -10.40
CA PRO A 154 4.95 -4.66 -11.00
C PRO A 154 5.68 -3.66 -10.08
N TYR A 155 4.94 -2.85 -9.33
CA TYR A 155 5.52 -1.85 -8.41
C TYR A 155 5.52 -2.28 -6.94
N ALA A 156 5.43 -3.58 -6.64
CA ALA A 156 5.47 -4.08 -5.26
C ALA A 156 6.81 -3.82 -4.54
N VAL A 157 7.79 -3.20 -5.21
CA VAL A 157 9.04 -2.65 -4.63
C VAL A 157 8.73 -1.69 -3.48
N PHE A 158 7.66 -0.89 -3.58
CA PHE A 158 7.19 0.02 -2.53
C PHE A 158 6.54 -0.68 -1.33
N LEU A 159 6.27 -1.98 -1.42
CA LEU A 159 5.86 -2.78 -0.27
C LEU A 159 7.08 -3.32 0.52
N PHE A 160 8.30 -3.16 -0.03
CA PHE A 160 9.53 -3.48 0.67
C PHE A 160 10.21 -2.21 1.20
N ALA A 161 10.32 -1.17 0.36
CA ALA A 161 10.90 0.11 0.75
C ALA A 161 10.16 0.73 1.96
N ALA A 162 10.84 1.62 2.68
CA ALA A 162 10.28 2.36 3.82
C ALA A 162 9.36 3.49 3.32
N TYR A 163 8.25 3.08 2.72
CA TYR A 163 7.33 3.86 1.91
C TYR A 163 5.90 3.68 2.45
N SER A 164 5.01 4.66 2.25
CA SER A 164 3.74 4.71 2.96
C SER A 164 2.67 3.74 2.43
N GLU A 165 2.89 3.13 1.26
CA GLU A 165 2.01 2.19 0.58
C GLU A 165 1.67 0.99 1.45
N GLY A 166 2.69 0.35 2.04
CA GLY A 166 2.51 -0.84 2.87
C GLY A 166 1.67 -0.54 4.12
N LEU A 167 1.97 0.57 4.80
CA LEU A 167 1.25 0.99 6.01
C LEU A 167 -0.19 1.42 5.70
N PHE A 168 -0.40 2.14 4.59
CA PHE A 168 -1.72 2.47 4.08
C PHE A 168 -2.55 1.20 3.81
N LEU A 169 -2.00 0.24 3.07
CA LEU A 169 -2.68 -1.01 2.75
C LEU A 169 -3.05 -1.82 4.00
N ALA A 170 -2.18 -1.83 5.01
CA ALA A 170 -2.44 -2.53 6.27
C ALA A 170 -3.70 -1.98 6.95
N PHE A 171 -3.76 -0.66 7.09
CA PHE A 171 -4.91 0.03 7.68
C PHE A 171 -6.16 -0.08 6.80
N ALA A 172 -6.04 0.15 5.49
CA ALA A 172 -7.15 0.15 4.56
C ALA A 172 -7.82 -1.23 4.44
N THR A 173 -7.03 -2.30 4.25
CA THR A 173 -7.58 -3.67 4.12
C THR A 173 -8.16 -4.17 5.45
N ALA A 174 -7.50 -3.89 6.57
CA ALA A 174 -8.04 -4.25 7.89
C ALA A 174 -9.31 -3.45 8.24
N SER A 175 -9.36 -2.16 7.88
CA SER A 175 -10.55 -1.31 8.00
C SER A 175 -11.70 -1.87 7.16
N TRP A 176 -11.44 -2.20 5.90
CA TRP A 176 -12.45 -2.76 5.00
C TRP A 176 -12.98 -4.09 5.53
N LEU A 177 -12.10 -4.97 6.02
CA LEU A 177 -12.49 -6.22 6.65
C LEU A 177 -13.37 -6.01 7.90
N ALA A 178 -13.03 -5.03 8.74
CA ALA A 178 -13.86 -4.65 9.88
C ALA A 178 -15.24 -4.12 9.44
N ALA A 179 -15.30 -3.29 8.40
CA ALA A 179 -16.54 -2.77 7.82
C ALA A 179 -17.42 -3.90 7.26
N ARG A 180 -16.84 -4.85 6.52
CA ARG A 180 -17.54 -6.04 6.00
C ARG A 180 -18.15 -6.88 7.13
N ARG A 181 -17.52 -6.88 8.31
CA ARG A 181 -17.98 -7.56 9.53
C ARG A 181 -18.85 -6.68 10.44
N GLN A 182 -19.32 -5.54 9.96
CA GLN A 182 -20.16 -4.58 10.70
C GLN A 182 -19.51 -4.00 11.98
N ARG A 183 -18.19 -4.11 12.13
CA ARG A 183 -17.42 -3.54 13.24
C ARG A 183 -17.01 -2.10 12.91
N TRP A 184 -17.99 -1.22 12.78
CA TRP A 184 -17.82 0.13 12.22
C TRP A 184 -16.87 1.03 13.01
N TRP A 185 -16.86 0.97 14.35
CA TRP A 185 -15.88 1.72 15.15
C TRP A 185 -14.44 1.32 14.85
N LEU A 186 -14.17 0.01 14.75
CA LEU A 186 -12.86 -0.48 14.34
C LEU A 186 -12.54 -0.09 12.89
N ALA A 187 -13.53 -0.15 11.99
CA ALA A 187 -13.37 0.29 10.61
C ALA A 187 -13.00 1.77 10.52
N GLY A 188 -13.70 2.63 11.27
CA GLY A 188 -13.43 4.07 11.34
C GLY A 188 -12.04 4.38 11.92
N LEU A 189 -11.65 3.72 13.02
CA LEU A 189 -10.33 3.89 13.63
C LEU A 189 -9.20 3.47 12.68
N LEU A 190 -9.32 2.29 12.06
CA LEU A 190 -8.34 1.84 11.07
C LEU A 190 -8.38 2.72 9.80
N GLY A 191 -9.55 3.25 9.43
CA GLY A 191 -9.70 4.20 8.33
C GLY A 191 -9.01 5.54 8.62
N ALA A 192 -9.02 6.01 9.87
CA ALA A 192 -8.18 7.11 10.32
C ALA A 192 -6.69 6.77 10.20
N GLY A 193 -6.29 5.56 10.59
CA GLY A 193 -4.93 5.07 10.33
C GLY A 193 -4.53 5.19 8.86
N ALA A 194 -5.40 4.78 7.93
CA ALA A 194 -5.13 4.90 6.49
C ALA A 194 -5.11 6.36 5.99
N ALA A 195 -6.01 7.21 6.47
CA ALA A 195 -6.04 8.64 6.14
C ALA A 195 -4.84 9.41 6.69
N GLY A 196 -4.27 8.94 7.79
CA GLY A 196 -3.06 9.50 8.37
C GLY A 196 -1.77 9.14 7.63
N THR A 197 -1.77 8.21 6.66
CA THR A 197 -0.54 7.78 5.99
C THR A 197 -0.36 8.35 4.59
N ARG A 198 -1.45 8.69 3.89
CA ARG A 198 -1.44 9.15 2.48
C ARG A 198 -2.67 9.97 2.14
N ILE A 199 -2.54 10.83 1.12
CA ILE A 199 -3.68 11.54 0.50
C ILE A 199 -4.76 10.58 -0.03
N SER A 200 -4.39 9.38 -0.50
CA SER A 200 -5.34 8.34 -0.93
C SER A 200 -6.32 7.92 0.16
N GLY A 201 -6.00 8.17 1.44
CA GLY A 201 -6.90 7.88 2.53
C GLY A 201 -8.11 8.81 2.61
N ILE A 202 -8.09 9.97 1.94
CA ILE A 202 -9.29 10.80 1.72
C ILE A 202 -10.29 10.01 0.86
N ALA A 203 -9.84 9.49 -0.29
CA ALA A 203 -10.67 8.66 -1.17
C ALA A 203 -11.20 7.42 -0.43
N PHE A 204 -10.36 6.79 0.40
CA PHE A 204 -10.76 5.65 1.23
C PHE A 204 -11.81 6.01 2.28
N GLY A 205 -11.70 7.18 2.93
CA GLY A 205 -12.69 7.66 3.89
C GLY A 205 -14.08 7.84 3.24
N VAL A 206 -14.12 8.43 2.04
CA VAL A 206 -15.37 8.56 1.26
C VAL A 206 -15.92 7.18 0.89
N ALA A 207 -15.05 6.26 0.47
CA ALA A 207 -15.43 4.88 0.16
C ALA A 207 -16.03 4.13 1.35
N LEU A 208 -15.49 4.30 2.56
CA LEU A 208 -16.05 3.73 3.79
C LEU A 208 -17.47 4.25 4.05
N ALA A 209 -17.70 5.55 3.84
CA ALA A 209 -19.04 6.13 3.99
C ALA A 209 -20.02 5.55 2.96
N VAL A 210 -19.61 5.42 1.69
CA VAL A 210 -20.44 4.76 0.67
C VAL A 210 -20.71 3.31 1.02
N GLN A 211 -19.70 2.55 1.45
CA GLN A 211 -19.84 1.16 1.88
C GLN A 211 -20.80 1.02 3.06
N TYR A 212 -20.78 1.97 4.00
CA TYR A 212 -21.72 2.03 5.12
C TYR A 212 -23.15 2.23 4.64
N VAL A 213 -23.39 3.27 3.85
CA VAL A 213 -24.73 3.63 3.36
C VAL A 213 -25.32 2.48 2.54
N VAL A 214 -24.55 1.93 1.60
CA VAL A 214 -24.98 0.82 0.75
C VAL A 214 -25.27 -0.42 1.58
N GLY A 215 -24.39 -0.78 2.53
CA GLY A 215 -24.59 -1.94 3.39
C GLY A 215 -25.81 -1.81 4.30
N ARG A 216 -26.05 -0.63 4.89
CA ARG A 216 -27.22 -0.37 5.75
C ARG A 216 -28.52 -0.41 4.95
N ARG A 217 -28.57 0.26 3.79
CA ARG A 217 -29.74 0.27 2.90
C ARG A 217 -30.09 -1.13 2.41
N ALA A 218 -29.10 -1.92 1.97
CA ALA A 218 -29.31 -3.29 1.53
C ALA A 218 -29.86 -4.20 2.65
N ALA A 219 -29.51 -3.91 3.91
CA ALA A 219 -30.02 -4.62 5.08
C ALA A 219 -31.34 -4.05 5.64
N GLY A 220 -31.95 -3.05 5.00
CA GLY A 220 -33.17 -2.40 5.50
C GLY A 220 -32.98 -1.65 6.83
N ARG A 221 -31.75 -1.25 7.16
CA ARG A 221 -31.42 -0.58 8.43
C ARG A 221 -31.30 0.94 8.24
N PRO A 222 -31.64 1.76 9.25
CA PRO A 222 -31.51 3.22 9.14
C PRO A 222 -30.05 3.63 8.93
N VAL A 223 -29.82 4.58 8.02
CA VAL A 223 -28.46 5.09 7.75
C VAL A 223 -27.96 5.92 8.93
N PHE A 224 -28.78 6.83 9.47
CA PHE A 224 -28.42 7.61 10.63
C PHE A 224 -28.59 6.76 11.90
N ALA A 225 -27.47 6.21 12.38
CA ALA A 225 -27.44 5.38 13.58
C ALA A 225 -26.09 5.55 14.29
N TRP A 226 -26.00 5.08 15.55
CA TRP A 226 -24.77 5.17 16.35
C TRP A 226 -23.48 4.74 15.61
N PRO A 227 -23.46 3.64 14.83
CA PRO A 227 -22.27 3.26 14.08
C PRO A 227 -21.85 4.25 12.98
N ALA A 228 -22.73 5.15 12.51
CA ALA A 228 -22.39 6.14 11.49
C ALA A 228 -21.36 7.17 12.01
N LEU A 229 -21.32 7.43 13.32
CA LEU A 229 -20.37 8.36 13.93
C LEU A 229 -18.92 7.92 13.75
N SER A 230 -18.65 6.61 13.57
CA SER A 230 -17.29 6.14 13.28
C SER A 230 -16.75 6.66 11.94
N LEU A 231 -17.61 7.10 11.02
CA LEU A 231 -17.22 7.69 9.74
C LEU A 231 -16.65 9.10 9.89
N ALA A 232 -16.79 9.73 11.07
CA ALA A 232 -16.13 10.99 11.39
C ALA A 232 -14.65 10.79 11.75
N LEU A 233 -14.19 9.55 11.99
CA LEU A 233 -12.80 9.28 12.39
C LEU A 233 -11.78 9.45 11.25
N PRO A 234 -12.00 8.94 10.01
CA PRO A 234 -11.02 9.06 8.94
C PRO A 234 -10.56 10.50 8.60
N PRO A 235 -11.43 11.53 8.60
CA PRO A 235 -10.99 12.91 8.38
C PRO A 235 -10.09 13.49 9.49
N ILE A 236 -10.18 13.00 10.73
CA ILE A 236 -9.49 13.58 11.89
C ILE A 236 -7.97 13.74 11.67
N PRO A 237 -7.19 12.70 11.31
CA PRO A 237 -5.75 12.84 11.14
C PRO A 237 -5.37 13.79 10.00
N VAL A 238 -6.17 13.86 8.93
CA VAL A 238 -5.96 14.80 7.83
C VAL A 238 -6.14 16.23 8.33
N LEU A 239 -7.25 16.51 9.00
CA LEU A 239 -7.54 17.84 9.56
C LEU A 239 -6.55 18.24 10.65
N ALA A 240 -6.15 17.30 11.51
CA ALA A 240 -5.14 17.53 12.54
C ALA A 240 -3.78 17.87 11.92
N TYR A 241 -3.39 17.19 10.85
CA TYR A 241 -2.14 17.49 10.15
C TYR A 241 -2.17 18.85 9.44
N LEU A 242 -3.26 19.16 8.72
CA LEU A 242 -3.44 20.48 8.11
C LEU A 242 -3.48 21.60 9.16
N GLY A 243 -4.13 21.36 10.30
CA GLY A 243 -4.13 22.27 11.44
C GLY A 243 -2.74 22.46 12.07
N TYR A 244 -1.96 21.38 12.19
CA TYR A 244 -0.57 21.43 12.60
C TYR A 244 0.27 22.30 11.65
N LEU A 245 0.16 22.08 10.34
CA LEU A 245 0.89 22.90 9.35
C LEU A 245 0.44 24.37 9.41
N ARG A 246 -0.86 24.63 9.56
CA ARG A 246 -1.40 25.98 9.72
C ARG A 246 -0.83 26.68 10.94
N ALA A 247 -0.71 25.98 12.07
CA ALA A 247 -0.18 26.54 13.32
C ALA A 247 1.31 26.92 13.22
N HIS A 248 2.09 26.23 12.38
CA HIS A 248 3.54 26.46 12.26
C HIS A 248 3.93 27.35 11.08
N THR A 249 3.15 27.37 10.01
CA THR A 249 3.45 28.15 8.79
C THR A 249 2.59 29.41 8.66
N GLY A 250 1.49 29.50 9.42
CA GLY A 250 0.54 30.61 9.31
C GLY A 250 -0.35 30.57 8.06
N GLY A 251 -0.30 29.49 7.25
CA GLY A 251 -1.05 29.30 6.00
C GLY A 251 -1.81 27.97 5.95
N TRP A 252 -3.02 27.94 5.34
CA TRP A 252 -3.72 26.66 5.07
C TRP A 252 -3.19 25.96 3.81
N SER A 253 -2.45 26.69 2.98
CA SER A 253 -1.87 26.22 1.72
C SER A 253 -0.52 25.52 1.88
N ALA A 254 0.03 25.39 3.09
CA ALA A 254 1.38 24.86 3.30
C ALA A 254 1.64 23.50 2.61
N TYR A 255 0.65 22.59 2.63
CA TYR A 255 0.74 21.32 1.90
C TYR A 255 0.82 21.51 0.38
N THR A 256 -0.05 22.34 -0.19
CA THR A 256 -0.10 22.59 -1.64
C THR A 256 1.08 23.42 -2.12
N ASP A 257 1.57 24.33 -1.30
CA ASP A 257 2.74 25.16 -1.57
C ASP A 257 4.00 24.28 -1.56
N ALA A 258 4.13 23.36 -0.59
CA ALA A 258 5.22 22.37 -0.56
C ALA A 258 5.22 21.46 -1.80
N MET A 259 4.05 21.02 -2.27
CA MET A 259 3.92 20.24 -3.53
C MET A 259 4.35 21.05 -4.76
N ARG A 260 3.98 22.34 -4.82
CA ARG A 260 4.35 23.23 -5.93
C ARG A 260 5.85 23.57 -5.90
N ASP A 261 6.41 23.82 -4.72
CA ASP A 261 7.80 24.22 -4.58
C ASP A 261 8.77 23.05 -4.74
N GLY A 262 8.41 21.87 -4.21
CA GLY A 262 9.28 20.69 -4.25
C GLY A 262 9.19 19.90 -5.55
N TRP A 263 8.01 19.86 -6.17
CA TRP A 263 7.74 19.01 -7.33
C TRP A 263 7.09 19.75 -8.51
N HIS A 264 6.88 21.07 -8.42
CA HIS A 264 6.14 21.83 -9.45
C HIS A 264 4.76 21.23 -9.74
N ARG A 265 4.14 20.61 -8.73
CA ARG A 265 2.87 19.91 -8.85
C ARG A 265 1.73 20.75 -8.29
N GLY A 266 0.66 20.87 -9.06
CA GLY A 266 -0.53 21.64 -8.70
C GLY A 266 -1.80 21.06 -9.30
N THR A 267 -2.95 21.47 -8.77
CA THR A 267 -4.25 21.08 -9.31
C THR A 267 -4.46 21.70 -10.68
N ASP A 268 -4.89 20.87 -11.63
CA ASP A 268 -5.25 21.28 -12.99
C ASP A 268 -6.38 20.36 -13.48
N TRP A 269 -6.90 20.65 -14.66
CA TRP A 269 -7.86 19.80 -15.33
C TRP A 269 -7.22 18.48 -15.80
N PRO A 270 -7.98 17.38 -15.84
CA PRO A 270 -7.45 16.08 -16.19
C PRO A 270 -6.89 15.99 -17.62
N TRP A 271 -7.40 16.79 -18.55
CA TRP A 271 -6.84 16.84 -19.91
C TRP A 271 -5.51 17.59 -19.97
N SER A 272 -5.27 18.58 -19.09
CA SER A 272 -3.98 19.27 -18.98
C SER A 272 -2.90 18.30 -18.51
N GLY A 273 -3.17 17.58 -17.40
CA GLY A 273 -2.28 16.55 -16.87
C GLY A 273 -2.02 15.41 -17.86
N TRP A 274 -3.07 14.95 -18.54
CA TRP A 274 -2.94 13.95 -19.60
C TRP A 274 -2.04 14.42 -20.73
N ALA A 275 -2.28 15.62 -21.28
CA ALA A 275 -1.51 16.15 -22.41
C ALA A 275 -0.03 16.36 -22.05
N ALA A 276 0.25 16.94 -20.87
CA ALA A 276 1.61 17.14 -20.38
C ALA A 276 2.34 15.80 -20.20
N THR A 277 1.71 14.84 -19.52
CA THR A 277 2.30 13.51 -19.29
C THR A 277 2.48 12.74 -20.60
N TRP A 278 1.53 12.86 -21.54
CA TRP A 278 1.63 12.24 -22.87
C TRP A 278 2.81 12.80 -23.67
N ALA A 279 3.01 14.12 -23.65
CA ALA A 279 4.16 14.74 -24.30
C ALA A 279 5.47 14.18 -23.74
N SER A 280 5.64 14.15 -22.42
CA SER A 280 6.85 13.60 -21.78
C SER A 280 7.03 12.10 -21.97
N ALA A 281 5.96 11.34 -22.21
CA ALA A 281 6.01 9.91 -22.51
C ALA A 281 6.40 9.59 -23.97
N THR A 282 6.30 10.57 -24.88
CA THR A 282 6.41 10.36 -26.34
C THR A 282 7.48 11.20 -27.02
N ASP A 283 7.92 12.31 -26.43
CA ASP A 283 8.93 13.21 -27.02
C ASP A 283 10.30 12.55 -27.27
N GLY A 284 10.62 11.48 -26.54
CA GLY A 284 11.87 10.73 -26.66
C GLY A 284 13.12 11.49 -26.19
N ASN A 285 12.96 12.68 -25.63
CA ASN A 285 14.07 13.57 -25.25
C ASN A 285 14.50 13.37 -23.80
N GLY A 286 13.62 12.81 -22.96
CA GLY A 286 13.92 12.46 -21.58
C GLY A 286 14.79 11.21 -21.45
N ALA A 287 15.46 11.05 -20.30
CA ALA A 287 16.12 9.78 -19.99
C ALA A 287 15.10 8.63 -20.01
N SER A 288 15.50 7.47 -20.52
CA SER A 288 14.63 6.30 -20.72
C SER A 288 13.81 5.97 -19.46
N THR A 289 14.44 6.04 -18.29
CA THR A 289 13.82 5.83 -16.97
C THR A 289 12.59 6.73 -16.75
N PHE A 290 12.71 8.03 -17.05
CA PHE A 290 11.59 8.97 -16.91
C PHE A 290 10.52 8.75 -17.98
N VAL A 291 10.91 8.44 -19.22
CA VAL A 291 9.94 8.12 -20.29
C VAL A 291 9.07 6.92 -19.91
N TRP A 292 9.67 5.86 -19.34
CA TRP A 292 8.93 4.70 -18.86
C TRP A 292 8.08 5.00 -17.63
N PHE A 293 8.56 5.85 -16.72
CA PHE A 293 7.76 6.38 -15.62
C PHE A 293 6.50 7.09 -16.12
N TRP A 294 6.60 8.05 -17.04
CA TRP A 294 5.45 8.76 -17.61
C TRP A 294 4.44 7.80 -18.28
N ARG A 295 4.93 6.78 -18.98
CA ARG A 295 4.08 5.72 -19.56
C ARG A 295 3.37 4.90 -18.49
N GLY A 296 4.06 4.57 -17.40
CA GLY A 296 3.49 3.90 -16.24
C GLY A 296 2.37 4.70 -15.59
N GLU A 297 2.55 6.02 -15.49
CA GLU A 297 1.56 6.94 -14.94
C GLU A 297 0.31 7.07 -15.81
N LEU A 298 0.46 7.16 -17.13
CA LEU A 298 -0.66 7.10 -18.07
C LEU A 298 -1.41 5.77 -17.96
N LEU A 299 -0.67 4.65 -17.89
CA LEU A 299 -1.26 3.33 -17.71
C LEU A 299 -2.01 3.23 -16.37
N ALA A 300 -1.50 3.85 -15.31
CA ALA A 300 -2.16 3.87 -14.01
C ALA A 300 -3.53 4.54 -14.08
N VAL A 301 -3.65 5.69 -14.76
CA VAL A 301 -4.94 6.37 -14.94
C VAL A 301 -5.90 5.50 -15.76
N VAL A 302 -5.44 4.92 -16.87
CA VAL A 302 -6.26 4.01 -17.69
C VAL A 302 -6.76 2.82 -16.87
N VAL A 303 -5.87 2.15 -16.14
CA VAL A 303 -6.22 1.01 -15.27
C VAL A 303 -7.17 1.45 -14.17
N GLY A 304 -6.97 2.60 -13.55
CA GLY A 304 -7.86 3.16 -12.52
C GLY A 304 -9.27 3.41 -13.04
N VAL A 305 -9.41 4.00 -14.23
CA VAL A 305 -10.70 4.23 -14.88
C VAL A 305 -11.38 2.90 -15.21
N LEU A 306 -10.66 1.97 -15.86
CA LEU A 306 -11.20 0.65 -16.20
C LEU A 306 -11.65 -0.13 -14.96
N LEU A 307 -10.82 -0.13 -13.91
CA LEU A 307 -11.13 -0.78 -12.65
C LEU A 307 -12.37 -0.16 -12.00
N THR A 308 -12.49 1.18 -12.01
CA THR A 308 -13.68 1.88 -11.52
C THR A 308 -14.92 1.45 -12.28
N VAL A 309 -14.88 1.42 -13.61
CA VAL A 309 -16.01 0.98 -14.46
C VAL A 309 -16.41 -0.47 -14.14
N VAL A 310 -15.43 -1.38 -14.07
CA VAL A 310 -15.69 -2.80 -13.73
C VAL A 310 -16.35 -2.93 -12.34
N LEU A 311 -15.89 -2.16 -11.36
CA LEU A 311 -16.48 -2.18 -10.01
C LEU A 311 -17.90 -1.58 -9.99
N LEU A 312 -18.15 -0.51 -10.74
CA LEU A 312 -19.50 0.08 -10.89
C LEU A 312 -20.48 -0.89 -11.55
N VAL A 313 -20.08 -1.49 -12.67
CA VAL A 313 -20.88 -2.52 -13.37
C VAL A 313 -21.13 -3.72 -12.46
N GLY A 314 -20.13 -4.11 -11.66
CA GLY A 314 -20.26 -5.14 -10.64
C GLY A 314 -21.05 -4.73 -9.38
N ARG A 315 -21.59 -3.50 -9.33
CA ARG A 315 -22.32 -2.91 -8.19
C ARG A 315 -21.53 -2.91 -6.87
N ARG A 316 -20.20 -2.89 -6.96
CA ARG A 316 -19.26 -2.83 -5.82
C ARG A 316 -19.02 -1.37 -5.43
N TRP A 317 -20.10 -0.65 -5.13
CA TRP A 317 -20.12 0.82 -5.01
C TRP A 317 -19.03 1.40 -4.10
N GLY A 318 -18.83 0.84 -2.90
CA GLY A 318 -17.81 1.35 -1.99
C GLY A 318 -16.39 1.23 -2.56
N GLU A 319 -16.07 0.11 -3.21
CA GLU A 319 -14.75 -0.10 -3.82
C GLU A 319 -14.58 0.73 -5.09
N ALA A 320 -15.65 0.86 -5.89
CA ALA A 320 -15.68 1.76 -7.03
C ALA A 320 -15.44 3.21 -6.61
N THR A 321 -16.02 3.64 -5.49
CA THR A 321 -15.76 4.97 -4.91
C THR A 321 -14.30 5.12 -4.51
N PHE A 322 -13.70 4.11 -3.87
CA PHE A 322 -12.29 4.19 -3.47
C PHE A 322 -11.38 4.39 -4.68
N VAL A 323 -11.49 3.51 -5.67
CA VAL A 323 -10.64 3.56 -6.88
C VAL A 323 -10.96 4.82 -7.69
N GLY A 324 -12.24 5.10 -7.93
CA GLY A 324 -12.68 6.21 -8.76
C GLY A 324 -12.27 7.57 -8.20
N VAL A 325 -12.54 7.83 -6.91
CA VAL A 325 -12.16 9.12 -6.28
C VAL A 325 -10.63 9.27 -6.25
N MET A 326 -9.89 8.20 -5.94
CA MET A 326 -8.43 8.24 -5.97
C MET A 326 -7.89 8.52 -7.38
N THR A 327 -8.44 7.85 -8.41
CA THR A 327 -8.07 8.09 -9.81
C THR A 327 -8.43 9.51 -10.25
N THR A 328 -9.57 10.06 -9.82
CA THR A 328 -9.94 11.44 -10.11
C THR A 328 -8.97 12.44 -9.46
N ILE A 329 -8.63 12.25 -8.18
CA ILE A 329 -7.64 13.10 -7.49
C ILE A 329 -6.30 13.04 -8.22
N MET A 330 -5.88 11.84 -8.63
CA MET A 330 -4.64 11.64 -9.38
C MET A 330 -4.68 12.28 -10.78
N ALA A 331 -5.84 12.29 -11.44
CA ALA A 331 -5.98 12.87 -12.77
C ALA A 331 -6.07 14.41 -12.73
N CYS A 332 -6.60 15.01 -11.66
CA CYS A 332 -6.75 16.47 -11.55
C CYS A 332 -5.45 17.16 -11.07
N THR A 333 -4.38 17.03 -11.84
CA THR A 333 -3.03 17.54 -11.57
C THR A 333 -2.38 17.99 -12.87
N ASN A 334 -1.45 18.95 -12.83
CA ASN A 334 -0.78 19.49 -14.01
C ASN A 334 0.14 18.48 -14.75
N TYR A 335 0.58 17.42 -14.06
CA TYR A 335 1.18 16.22 -14.65
C TYR A 335 0.99 15.03 -13.70
N TYR A 336 1.00 13.80 -14.21
CA TYR A 336 0.78 12.59 -13.41
C TYR A 336 2.06 12.10 -12.75
N ALA A 337 1.99 11.82 -11.45
CA ALA A 337 3.06 11.17 -10.70
C ALA A 337 2.48 10.39 -9.52
N SER A 338 3.10 9.25 -9.20
CA SER A 338 2.68 8.35 -8.12
C SER A 338 1.30 7.69 -8.34
N GLY A 339 0.75 7.78 -9.55
CA GLY A 339 -0.48 7.13 -10.00
C GLY A 339 -0.36 5.63 -9.94
N ILE A 340 0.78 5.08 -10.36
CA ILE A 340 0.98 3.63 -10.36
C ILE A 340 1.09 3.06 -8.94
N ARG A 341 1.66 3.84 -8.00
CA ARG A 341 1.62 3.54 -6.56
C ARG A 341 0.20 3.63 -6.00
N GLY A 342 -0.64 4.51 -6.55
CA GLY A 342 -2.09 4.52 -6.31
C GLY A 342 -2.75 3.18 -6.69
N ILE A 343 -2.45 2.64 -7.88
CA ILE A 343 -2.98 1.35 -8.32
C ILE A 343 -2.47 0.18 -7.47
N LEU A 344 -1.21 0.21 -7.03
CA LEU A 344 -0.68 -0.76 -6.07
C LEU A 344 -1.50 -0.82 -4.78
N VAL A 345 -1.97 0.32 -4.27
CA VAL A 345 -2.76 0.35 -3.04
C VAL A 345 -4.27 0.13 -3.26
N ALA A 346 -4.71 0.01 -4.52
CA ALA A 346 -6.08 -0.26 -4.90
C ALA A 346 -6.46 -1.72 -4.63
N PHE A 347 -6.61 -2.11 -3.35
CA PHE A 347 -6.87 -3.49 -2.95
C PHE A 347 -8.05 -4.20 -3.66
N PRO A 348 -9.13 -3.51 -4.14
CA PRO A 348 -10.17 -4.16 -4.92
C PRO A 348 -9.66 -4.85 -6.20
N LEU A 349 -8.56 -4.36 -6.79
CA LEU A 349 -7.89 -5.01 -7.92
C LEU A 349 -7.57 -6.48 -7.60
N TYR A 350 -6.96 -6.72 -6.45
CA TYR A 350 -6.52 -8.06 -6.06
C TYR A 350 -7.69 -8.99 -5.72
N LEU A 351 -8.81 -8.43 -5.22
CA LEU A 351 -10.05 -9.19 -5.02
C LEU A 351 -10.65 -9.62 -6.37
N LEU A 352 -10.67 -8.73 -7.37
CA LEU A 352 -11.12 -9.07 -8.71
C LEU A 352 -10.19 -10.09 -9.40
N LEU A 353 -8.88 -9.98 -9.22
CA LEU A 353 -7.91 -10.95 -9.75
C LEU A 353 -8.11 -12.34 -9.13
N ALA A 354 -8.33 -12.42 -7.82
CA ALA A 354 -8.67 -13.70 -7.17
C ALA A 354 -9.97 -14.29 -7.71
N ARG A 355 -11.00 -13.44 -7.95
CA ARG A 355 -12.26 -13.87 -8.56
C ARG A 355 -12.10 -14.33 -10.01
N ALA A 356 -11.25 -13.68 -10.78
CA ALA A 356 -10.94 -14.08 -12.15
C ALA A 356 -10.17 -15.42 -12.18
N ALA A 357 -9.19 -15.59 -11.29
CA ALA A 357 -8.44 -16.84 -11.15
C ALA A 357 -9.29 -18.01 -10.66
N ALA A 358 -10.30 -17.75 -9.81
CA ALA A 358 -11.28 -18.76 -9.42
C ALA A 358 -12.11 -19.27 -10.60
N ARG A 359 -12.33 -18.44 -11.63
CA ARG A 359 -13.10 -18.82 -12.83
C ARG A 359 -12.25 -19.44 -13.93
N SER A 360 -10.98 -19.05 -14.03
CA SER A 360 -10.09 -19.53 -15.08
C SER A 360 -8.70 -19.81 -14.51
N PRO A 361 -8.20 -21.05 -14.59
CA PRO A 361 -6.89 -21.41 -14.07
C PRO A 361 -5.73 -20.73 -14.83
N ARG A 362 -6.00 -20.10 -15.99
CA ARG A 362 -4.99 -19.41 -16.81
C ARG A 362 -4.64 -18.01 -16.28
N VAL A 363 -5.53 -17.38 -15.51
CA VAL A 363 -5.33 -15.99 -15.04
C VAL A 363 -4.09 -15.89 -14.16
N ALA A 364 -3.95 -16.82 -13.21
CA ALA A 364 -2.81 -16.83 -12.29
C ALA A 364 -1.44 -16.95 -12.98
N PRO A 365 -1.19 -17.97 -13.84
CA PRO A 365 0.10 -18.07 -14.53
C PRO A 365 0.34 -16.88 -15.47
N VAL A 366 -0.65 -16.45 -16.27
CA VAL A 366 -0.47 -15.30 -17.18
C VAL A 366 -0.09 -14.03 -16.42
N TYR A 367 -0.79 -13.74 -15.32
CA TYR A 367 -0.47 -12.59 -14.48
C TYR A 367 0.95 -12.68 -13.94
N LEU A 368 1.36 -13.84 -13.43
CA LEU A 368 2.69 -14.03 -12.86
C LEU A 368 3.80 -13.93 -13.90
N PHE A 369 3.62 -14.52 -15.09
CA PHE A 369 4.57 -14.43 -16.18
C PHE A 369 4.78 -12.99 -16.67
N LEU A 370 3.75 -12.15 -16.58
CA LEU A 370 3.85 -10.73 -16.95
C LEU A 370 4.41 -9.86 -15.82
N CYS A 371 3.91 -10.05 -14.59
CA CYS A 371 4.19 -9.11 -13.50
C CYS A 371 5.50 -9.41 -12.74
N VAL A 372 5.86 -10.70 -12.56
CA VAL A 372 7.06 -11.07 -11.80
C VAL A 372 8.35 -10.55 -12.45
N PRO A 373 8.57 -10.68 -13.77
CA PRO A 373 9.78 -10.15 -14.41
C PRO A 373 9.88 -8.62 -14.31
N VAL A 374 8.75 -7.93 -14.50
CA VAL A 374 8.70 -6.46 -14.40
C VAL A 374 8.97 -6.02 -12.95
N MET A 375 8.36 -6.69 -11.97
CA MET A 375 8.62 -6.44 -10.55
C MET A 375 10.09 -6.68 -10.18
N ALA A 376 10.70 -7.76 -10.66
CA ALA A 376 12.13 -8.02 -10.45
C ALA A 376 13.01 -6.92 -11.07
N ALA A 377 12.71 -6.50 -12.30
CA ALA A 377 13.42 -5.42 -12.97
C ALA A 377 13.31 -4.10 -12.21
N LEU A 378 12.14 -3.77 -11.66
CA LEU A 378 11.92 -2.54 -10.89
C LEU A 378 12.60 -2.60 -9.51
N VAL A 379 12.68 -3.76 -8.85
CA VAL A 379 13.49 -3.93 -7.63
C VAL A 379 14.98 -3.69 -7.93
N ILE A 380 15.47 -4.26 -9.03
CA ILE A 380 16.86 -4.05 -9.46
C ILE A 380 17.09 -2.56 -9.74
N ALA A 381 16.25 -1.94 -10.57
CA ALA A 381 16.36 -0.53 -10.92
C ALA A 381 16.36 0.38 -9.67
N PHE A 382 15.39 0.21 -8.77
CA PHE A 382 15.28 0.96 -7.52
C PHE A 382 16.58 0.86 -6.71
N THR A 383 17.08 -0.36 -6.51
CA THR A 383 18.28 -0.61 -5.67
C THR A 383 19.60 -0.24 -6.34
N GLN A 384 19.58 0.04 -7.64
CA GLN A 384 20.69 0.66 -8.38
C GLN A 384 20.55 2.19 -8.47
N GLY A 385 19.63 2.79 -7.71
CA GLY A 385 19.42 4.24 -7.69
C GLY A 385 18.74 4.79 -8.94
N GLN A 386 18.04 3.96 -9.72
CA GLN A 386 17.22 4.42 -10.85
C GLN A 386 15.80 4.73 -10.37
N TRP A 387 15.32 5.91 -10.73
CA TRP A 387 13.92 6.31 -10.47
C TRP A 387 12.98 5.26 -11.07
N VAL A 388 11.91 4.87 -10.36
CA VAL A 388 11.00 3.86 -10.90
C VAL A 388 9.55 4.32 -11.02
N ASP A 389 9.06 5.36 -10.34
CA ASP A 389 7.61 5.57 -10.15
C ASP A 389 7.06 7.00 -10.11
#